data_AF-A0A1B7TA24-F1
#
_entry.id   AF-A0A1B7TA24-F1
#
_cell.length_a   1.000
_cell.length_b   1.000
_cell.length_c   1.000
_cell.angle_alpha   90.00
_cell.angle_beta   90.00
_cell.angle_gamma   90.00
#
_symmetry.space_group_name_H-M   'P 1'
#
loop_
_entity.id
_entity.type
_entity.pdbx_description
1 polymer ?
#
loop_
_entity_poly.entity_id
_entity_poly.type
_entity_poly.pdbx_seq_one_letter_code
_entity_poly.pdbx_strand_id
1 'polypeptide(L)'
;MSDNNLSEEASQELEVLLSIYPDGITLLPNGRLVYRLPYNTDWSVHISLSSKYPEFESPNILMVDNSGPESKLQNKFKLNFFLDKCSILMNESYVEGMECLYDYTFNLNENWDSYLQEWEDSESNENDVISNMDDEITAIEEKLQKINLKIQNDEPLKGWIQSEPIDDRGSIFVAYAYSTDNEEEALMRLNHLKTDNRISRSRHVMYAYRFNSENKGRIVSDCDDDGETAAGSRMLHLLTLMDAQNVIVACARWFTGTHIGPDRFKHINSATRDVIIKGNFSKKEATAKANESTKKKKK
;
A
#
# COMPACT_ATOMS: atom_id res chain seq x y z
N MET A 1 -25.99 24.05 -22.37
CA MET A 1 -26.67 22.75 -22.27
C MET A 1 -25.57 21.72 -22.24
N SER A 2 -25.02 21.47 -21.05
CA SER A 2 -23.90 20.55 -20.85
C SER A 2 -24.46 19.14 -20.68
N ASP A 3 -23.96 18.20 -21.48
CA ASP A 3 -24.35 16.79 -21.52
C ASP A 3 -24.19 16.12 -20.15
N ASN A 4 -25.25 16.13 -19.34
CA ASN A 4 -25.36 15.28 -18.16
C ASN A 4 -25.79 13.90 -18.64
N ASN A 5 -24.82 12.98 -18.73
CA ASN A 5 -25.05 11.58 -19.08
C ASN A 5 -25.60 10.80 -17.86
N LEU A 6 -26.55 11.39 -17.14
CA LEU A 6 -27.22 10.82 -15.97
C LEU A 6 -28.53 10.16 -16.40
N SER A 7 -29.00 9.18 -15.63
CA SER A 7 -30.35 8.64 -15.83
C SER A 7 -31.42 9.71 -15.54
N GLU A 8 -32.64 9.45 -15.99
CA GLU A 8 -33.77 10.36 -15.74
C GLU A 8 -34.09 10.40 -14.24
N GLU A 9 -34.08 9.25 -13.58
CA GLU A 9 -34.28 9.07 -12.13
C GLU A 9 -33.22 9.83 -11.34
N ALA A 10 -31.94 9.65 -11.68
CA ALA A 10 -30.84 10.37 -11.04
C ALA A 10 -30.97 11.89 -11.20
N SER A 11 -31.46 12.35 -12.35
CA SER A 11 -31.68 13.78 -12.61
C SER A 11 -32.84 14.34 -11.78
N GLN A 12 -33.94 13.59 -11.67
CA GLN A 12 -35.11 13.97 -10.87
C GLN A 12 -34.77 14.01 -9.38
N GLU A 13 -34.03 13.02 -8.87
CA GLU A 13 -33.58 12.99 -7.48
C GLU A 13 -32.71 14.21 -7.13
N LEU A 14 -31.79 14.58 -8.03
CA LEU A 14 -30.95 15.75 -7.84
C LEU A 14 -31.76 17.06 -7.81
N GLU A 15 -32.80 17.19 -8.65
CA GLU A 15 -33.69 18.34 -8.62
C GLU A 15 -34.44 18.44 -7.28
N VAL A 16 -34.92 17.31 -6.76
CA VAL A 16 -35.54 17.24 -5.43
C VAL A 16 -34.54 17.67 -4.37
N LEU A 17 -33.32 17.12 -4.37
CA LEU A 17 -32.30 17.46 -3.40
C LEU A 17 -31.87 18.92 -3.44
N LEU A 18 -31.76 19.51 -4.64
CA LEU A 18 -31.49 20.94 -4.80
C LEU A 18 -32.62 21.81 -4.23
N SER A 19 -33.87 21.34 -4.26
CA SER A 19 -34.98 22.06 -3.63
C SER A 19 -34.91 22.04 -2.10
N ILE A 20 -34.32 20.98 -1.54
CA ILE A 20 -34.15 20.79 -0.09
C ILE A 20 -32.91 21.54 0.41
N TYR A 21 -31.81 21.49 -0.35
CA TYR A 21 -30.51 22.06 0.00
C TYR A 21 -29.99 23.01 -1.09
N PRO A 22 -30.67 24.15 -1.35
CA PRO A 22 -30.34 25.04 -2.46
C PRO A 22 -28.93 25.64 -2.37
N ASP A 23 -28.45 25.92 -1.16
CA ASP A 23 -27.11 26.44 -0.90
C ASP A 23 -26.12 25.35 -0.43
N GLY A 24 -26.61 24.12 -0.25
CA GLY A 24 -25.86 22.98 0.27
C GLY A 24 -25.30 22.06 -0.81
N ILE A 25 -25.81 22.14 -2.06
CA ILE A 25 -25.36 21.28 -3.16
C ILE A 25 -24.78 22.14 -4.27
N THR A 26 -23.55 21.83 -4.67
CA THR A 26 -22.93 22.38 -5.88
C THR A 26 -22.78 21.28 -6.92
N LEU A 27 -23.49 21.39 -8.03
CA LEU A 27 -23.33 20.47 -9.16
C LEU A 27 -22.06 20.81 -9.96
N LEU A 28 -21.33 19.77 -10.34
CA LEU A 28 -20.12 19.82 -11.15
C LEU A 28 -20.30 19.00 -12.44
N PRO A 29 -19.47 19.22 -13.47
CA PRO A 29 -19.54 18.44 -14.70
C PRO A 29 -19.38 16.93 -14.48
N ASN A 30 -19.89 16.13 -15.41
CA ASN A 30 -19.78 14.66 -15.44
C ASN A 30 -20.44 13.95 -14.24
N GLY A 31 -21.64 14.39 -13.86
CA GLY A 31 -22.42 13.72 -12.79
C GLY A 31 -21.80 13.85 -11.41
N ARG A 32 -20.97 14.87 -11.17
CA ARG A 32 -20.34 15.11 -9.87
C ARG A 32 -21.11 16.16 -9.09
N LEU A 33 -21.10 16.05 -7.77
CA LEU A 33 -21.65 17.06 -6.89
C LEU A 33 -20.83 17.18 -5.62
N VAL A 34 -20.90 18.36 -5.00
CA VAL A 34 -20.36 18.63 -3.68
C VAL A 34 -21.52 18.90 -2.76
N TYR A 35 -21.68 18.07 -1.74
CA TYR A 35 -22.66 18.24 -0.69
C TYR A 35 -21.99 18.85 0.55
N ARG A 36 -22.38 20.07 0.91
CA ARG A 36 -21.96 20.75 2.13
C ARG A 36 -22.97 20.47 3.24
N LEU A 37 -22.47 20.01 4.39
CA LEU A 37 -23.36 19.67 5.50
C LEU A 37 -24.03 20.93 6.06
N PRO A 38 -25.38 20.98 6.17
CA PRO A 38 -26.10 22.19 6.58
C PRO A 38 -25.76 22.67 8.00
N TYR A 39 -25.53 21.75 8.93
CA TYR A 39 -25.23 22.07 10.33
C TYR A 39 -23.73 22.10 10.64
N ASN A 40 -22.92 21.59 9.73
CA ASN A 40 -21.47 21.48 9.83
C ASN A 40 -20.84 22.03 8.54
N THR A 41 -21.07 23.32 8.26
CA THR A 41 -20.82 23.95 6.94
C THR A 41 -19.35 24.01 6.53
N ASP A 42 -18.45 23.82 7.48
CA ASP A 42 -17.02 23.65 7.22
C ASP A 42 -16.73 22.33 6.49
N TRP A 43 -17.62 21.34 6.55
CA TRP A 43 -17.44 20.03 5.95
C TRP A 43 -18.21 19.87 4.63
N SER A 44 -17.58 19.19 3.68
CA SER A 44 -18.22 18.82 2.43
C SER A 44 -17.81 17.44 1.93
N VAL A 45 -18.74 16.77 1.26
CA VAL A 45 -18.57 15.43 0.68
C VAL A 45 -18.71 15.52 -0.82
N HIS A 46 -17.70 15.03 -1.53
CA HIS A 46 -17.69 15.02 -2.99
C HIS A 46 -18.20 13.67 -3.48
N ILE A 47 -19.25 13.69 -4.29
CA ILE A 47 -19.94 12.49 -4.78
C ILE A 47 -19.91 12.49 -6.31
N SER A 48 -19.75 11.31 -6.90
CA SER A 48 -19.94 11.10 -8.34
C SER A 48 -20.99 10.04 -8.62
N LEU A 49 -21.89 10.38 -9.54
CA LEU A 49 -22.90 9.51 -10.10
C LEU A 49 -22.45 9.00 -11.46
N SER A 50 -22.57 7.70 -11.68
CA SER A 50 -22.37 7.12 -13.00
C SER A 50 -23.65 7.19 -13.82
N SER A 51 -23.56 6.95 -15.13
CA SER A 51 -24.73 6.86 -16.01
C SER A 51 -25.63 5.65 -15.71
N LYS A 52 -25.23 4.76 -14.80
CA LYS A 52 -25.97 3.55 -14.42
C LYS A 52 -26.64 3.65 -13.06
N TYR A 53 -26.43 4.74 -12.32
CA TYR A 53 -27.18 4.99 -11.09
C TYR A 53 -28.61 5.44 -11.43
N PRO A 54 -29.65 4.99 -10.71
CA PRO A 54 -29.61 4.06 -9.57
C PRO A 54 -29.67 2.57 -9.94
N GLU A 55 -29.92 2.24 -11.21
CA GLU A 55 -30.29 0.90 -11.64
C GLU A 55 -29.24 -0.18 -11.35
N PHE A 56 -27.94 0.09 -11.54
CA PHE A 56 -26.90 -0.94 -11.43
C PHE A 56 -25.66 -0.56 -10.63
N GLU A 57 -25.47 0.73 -10.32
CA GLU A 57 -24.29 1.21 -9.61
C GLU A 57 -24.69 2.24 -8.55
N SER A 58 -24.06 2.17 -7.38
CA SER A 58 -24.22 3.18 -6.34
C SER A 58 -23.46 4.47 -6.67
N PRO A 59 -23.83 5.60 -6.03
CA PRO A 59 -22.99 6.78 -6.01
C PRO A 59 -21.62 6.46 -5.39
N ASN A 60 -20.56 7.13 -5.84
CA ASN A 60 -19.22 6.96 -5.30
C ASN A 60 -18.80 8.20 -4.50
N ILE A 61 -18.28 7.98 -3.28
CA ILE A 61 -17.66 9.03 -2.47
C ILE A 61 -16.22 9.24 -2.96
N LEU A 62 -15.90 10.43 -3.44
CA LEU A 62 -14.59 10.78 -3.99
C LEU A 62 -13.63 11.31 -2.92
N MET A 63 -14.12 12.20 -2.06
CA MET A 63 -13.36 12.78 -0.95
C MET A 63 -14.29 13.44 0.06
N VAL A 64 -13.75 13.67 1.26
CA VAL A 64 -14.31 14.56 2.28
C VAL A 64 -13.33 15.71 2.47
N ASP A 65 -13.84 16.93 2.51
CA ASP A 65 -13.04 18.15 2.68
C ASP A 65 -13.54 18.97 3.88
N ASN A 66 -12.64 19.74 4.48
CA ASN A 66 -12.93 20.69 5.56
C ASN A 66 -12.32 22.07 5.25
N SER A 67 -13.18 23.07 5.05
CA SER A 67 -12.79 24.46 4.77
C SER A 67 -12.76 25.38 5.99
N GLY A 68 -12.96 24.83 7.20
CA GLY A 68 -12.99 25.58 8.46
C GLY A 68 -11.61 26.07 8.92
N PRO A 69 -11.52 26.79 10.06
CA PRO A 69 -10.25 27.24 10.63
C PRO A 69 -9.28 26.10 10.99
N GLU A 70 -9.77 24.87 11.13
CA GLU A 70 -8.98 23.64 11.27
C GLU A 70 -8.35 23.13 9.96
N SER A 71 -8.61 23.76 8.81
CA SER A 71 -8.04 23.42 7.50
C SER A 71 -6.50 23.43 7.43
N LYS A 72 -5.82 24.00 8.44
CA LYS A 72 -4.35 23.94 8.58
C LYS A 72 -3.83 22.62 9.18
N LEU A 73 -4.72 21.78 9.71
CA LEU A 73 -4.43 20.41 10.15
C LEU A 73 -5.11 19.41 9.20
N GLN A 74 -4.70 19.42 7.93
CA GLN A 74 -4.98 18.32 6.99
C GLN A 74 -4.20 17.07 7.42
N ASN A 75 -4.54 16.53 8.58
CA ASN A 75 -4.09 15.21 8.95
C ASN A 75 -4.79 14.24 8.00
N LYS A 76 -4.02 13.63 7.10
CA LYS A 76 -4.51 12.62 6.14
C LYS A 76 -5.30 11.51 6.84
N PHE A 77 -4.98 11.22 8.11
CA PHE A 77 -5.71 10.27 8.94
C PHE A 77 -7.12 10.75 9.31
N LYS A 78 -7.31 12.04 9.61
CA LYS A 78 -8.63 12.63 9.90
C LYS A 78 -9.58 12.47 8.71
N LEU A 79 -9.13 12.82 7.51
CA LEU A 79 -9.97 12.75 6.30
C LEU A 79 -10.29 11.30 5.89
N ASN A 80 -9.38 10.35 6.12
CA ASN A 80 -9.65 8.94 5.84
C ASN A 80 -10.76 8.37 6.73
N PHE A 81 -10.78 8.71 8.02
CA PHE A 81 -11.85 8.26 8.94
C PHE A 81 -13.23 8.69 8.43
N PHE A 82 -13.41 9.98 8.11
CA PHE A 82 -14.70 10.47 7.61
C PHE A 82 -15.04 9.92 6.21
N LEU A 83 -14.03 9.72 5.35
CA LEU A 83 -14.23 9.09 4.05
C LEU A 83 -14.76 7.65 4.18
N ASP A 84 -14.21 6.87 5.12
CA ASP A 84 -14.65 5.51 5.40
C ASP A 84 -16.11 5.51 5.91
N LYS A 85 -16.45 6.39 6.86
CA LYS A 85 -17.83 6.53 7.37
C LYS A 85 -18.82 6.91 6.27
N CYS A 86 -18.48 7.89 5.42
CA CYS A 86 -19.31 8.28 4.29
C CYS A 86 -19.51 7.13 3.29
N SER A 87 -18.44 6.36 3.01
CA SER A 87 -18.49 5.26 2.06
C SER A 87 -19.34 4.09 2.57
N ILE A 88 -19.21 3.76 3.86
CA ILE A 88 -20.05 2.74 4.52
C ILE A 88 -21.52 3.16 4.46
N LEU A 89 -21.82 4.41 4.84
CA LEU A 89 -23.20 4.90 4.84
C LEU A 89 -23.81 4.91 3.43
N MET A 90 -23.03 5.25 2.40
CA MET A 90 -23.51 5.20 1.01
C MET A 90 -23.85 3.77 0.58
N ASN A 91 -23.01 2.80 0.96
CA ASN A 91 -23.28 1.39 0.68
C ASN A 91 -24.51 0.86 1.43
N GLU A 92 -24.76 1.33 2.66
CA GLU A 92 -25.94 0.97 3.44
C GLU A 92 -27.23 1.62 2.91
N SER A 93 -27.12 2.83 2.36
CA SER A 93 -28.27 3.56 1.80
C SER A 93 -28.66 3.05 0.42
N TYR A 94 -27.71 2.48 -0.34
CA TYR A 94 -27.95 2.04 -1.71
C TYR A 94 -28.71 0.72 -1.78
N VAL A 95 -29.78 0.72 -2.59
CA VAL A 95 -30.50 -0.48 -3.02
C VAL A 95 -30.61 -0.46 -4.53
N GLU A 96 -30.25 -1.56 -5.19
CA GLU A 96 -30.29 -1.69 -6.64
C GLU A 96 -31.66 -1.30 -7.20
N GLY A 97 -31.68 -0.33 -8.12
CA GLY A 97 -32.92 0.18 -8.73
C GLY A 97 -33.63 1.29 -7.94
N MET A 98 -33.10 1.75 -6.81
CA MET A 98 -33.72 2.79 -5.97
C MET A 98 -32.81 4.01 -5.81
N GLU A 99 -33.43 5.20 -5.88
CA GLU A 99 -32.83 6.48 -5.49
C GLU A 99 -32.48 6.48 -4.00
N CYS A 100 -31.25 6.87 -3.65
CA CYS A 100 -30.72 6.77 -2.28
C CYS A 100 -30.00 8.03 -1.77
N LEU A 101 -29.83 9.08 -2.58
CA LEU A 101 -29.15 10.31 -2.18
C LEU A 101 -29.94 11.08 -1.11
N TYR A 102 -31.28 11.06 -1.15
CA TYR A 102 -32.08 11.67 -0.07
C TYR A 102 -31.84 10.96 1.26
N ASP A 103 -32.01 9.65 1.30
CA ASP A 103 -31.80 8.86 2.51
C ASP A 103 -30.35 8.96 3.00
N TYR A 104 -29.39 8.93 2.07
CA TYR A 104 -27.97 9.13 2.38
C TYR A 104 -27.72 10.49 3.02
N THR A 105 -28.17 11.60 2.41
CA THR A 105 -27.92 12.94 2.95
C THR A 105 -28.63 13.16 4.28
N PHE A 106 -29.84 12.62 4.45
CA PHE A 106 -30.56 12.63 5.72
C PHE A 106 -29.77 11.89 6.81
N ASN A 107 -29.43 10.61 6.58
CA ASN A 107 -28.69 9.80 7.55
C ASN A 107 -27.28 10.34 7.81
N LEU A 108 -26.66 10.97 6.82
CA LEU A 108 -25.35 11.57 6.98
C LEU A 108 -25.43 12.74 7.97
N ASN A 109 -26.44 13.60 7.85
CA ASN A 109 -26.64 14.70 8.78
C ASN A 109 -26.96 14.21 10.19
N GLU A 110 -27.84 13.22 10.33
CA GLU A 110 -28.24 12.68 11.64
C GLU A 110 -27.05 12.05 12.38
N ASN A 111 -26.14 11.40 11.66
CA ASN A 111 -25.01 10.70 12.27
C ASN A 111 -23.72 11.54 12.34
N TRP A 112 -23.66 12.72 11.71
CA TRP A 112 -22.40 13.46 11.58
C TRP A 112 -21.81 13.87 12.93
N ASP A 113 -22.66 14.35 13.85
CA ASP A 113 -22.21 14.73 15.18
C ASP A 113 -21.74 13.51 15.99
N SER A 114 -22.36 12.33 15.78
CA SER A 114 -21.86 11.07 16.34
C SER A 114 -20.51 10.68 15.76
N TYR A 115 -20.27 10.91 14.46
CA TYR A 115 -18.96 10.65 13.86
C TYR A 115 -17.88 11.61 14.38
N LEU A 116 -18.23 12.88 14.61
CA LEU A 116 -17.34 13.85 15.24
C LEU A 116 -17.03 13.43 16.67
N GLN A 117 -18.04 13.03 17.45
CA GLN A 117 -17.85 12.58 18.82
C GLN A 117 -17.06 11.26 18.89
N GLU A 118 -17.34 10.27 18.03
CA GLU A 118 -16.56 9.03 17.95
C GLU A 118 -15.09 9.31 17.61
N TRP A 119 -14.85 10.30 16.75
CA TRP A 119 -13.50 10.74 16.43
C TRP A 119 -12.84 11.46 17.63
N GLU A 120 -13.53 12.38 18.29
CA GLU A 120 -13.05 13.06 19.51
C GLU A 120 -12.82 12.07 20.68
N ASP A 121 -13.65 11.03 20.79
CA ASP A 121 -13.52 9.93 21.76
C ASP A 121 -12.34 9.02 21.40
N SER A 122 -12.02 8.89 20.11
CA SER A 122 -10.82 8.21 19.63
C SER A 122 -9.56 9.04 19.87
N GLU A 123 -9.62 10.37 19.72
CA GLU A 123 -8.52 11.29 20.04
C GLU A 123 -8.33 11.47 21.55
N SER A 124 -9.40 11.46 22.35
CA SER A 124 -9.32 11.63 23.81
C SER A 124 -8.87 10.35 24.53
N ASN A 125 -9.22 9.16 24.04
CA ASN A 125 -8.59 7.90 24.47
C ASN A 125 -7.13 7.77 24.02
N GLU A 126 -6.71 8.47 22.96
CA GLU A 126 -5.30 8.66 22.63
C GLU A 126 -4.63 9.66 23.60
N ASN A 127 -5.28 10.77 23.96
CA ASN A 127 -4.68 11.83 24.78
C ASN A 127 -4.36 11.45 26.25
N ASP A 128 -5.11 10.54 26.89
CA ASP A 128 -4.77 10.04 28.23
C ASP A 128 -3.62 8.99 28.22
N VAL A 129 -3.28 8.44 27.04
CA VAL A 129 -2.12 7.54 26.83
C VAL A 129 -0.87 8.33 26.37
N ILE A 130 -1.06 9.45 25.67
CA ILE A 130 -0.01 10.26 25.03
C ILE A 130 1.00 10.87 26.01
N SER A 131 0.63 11.19 27.26
CA SER A 131 1.57 11.84 28.20
C SER A 131 2.81 11.02 28.59
N ASN A 132 2.85 9.71 28.27
CA ASN A 132 4.03 8.86 28.48
C ASN A 132 4.71 8.37 27.18
N MET A 133 4.22 8.73 25.98
CA MET A 133 4.68 8.17 24.69
C MET A 133 5.43 9.16 23.77
N ASP A 134 5.39 10.47 24.03
CA ASP A 134 6.11 11.46 23.20
C ASP A 134 7.64 11.33 23.28
N ASP A 135 8.17 10.96 24.45
CA ASP A 135 9.61 10.67 24.63
C ASP A 135 10.02 9.38 23.89
N GLU A 136 9.13 8.37 23.83
CA GLU A 136 9.40 7.09 23.15
C GLU A 136 9.32 7.22 21.62
N ILE A 137 8.34 7.95 21.09
CA ILE A 137 8.23 8.20 19.63
C ILE A 137 9.41 9.05 19.15
N THR A 138 9.77 10.12 19.87
CA THR A 138 10.97 10.92 19.56
C THR A 138 12.23 10.04 19.59
N ALA A 139 12.35 9.15 20.57
CA ALA A 139 13.47 8.21 20.64
C ALA A 139 13.48 7.17 19.49
N ILE A 140 12.32 6.71 19.03
CA ILE A 140 12.20 5.80 17.89
C ILE A 140 12.54 6.51 16.58
N GLU A 141 12.05 7.73 16.36
CA GLU A 141 12.37 8.55 15.19
C GLU A 141 13.86 8.88 15.13
N GLU A 142 14.45 9.30 16.26
CA GLU A 142 15.89 9.49 16.37
C GLU A 142 16.66 8.19 16.07
N LYS A 143 16.16 7.04 16.54
CA LYS A 143 16.78 5.74 16.29
C LYS A 143 16.72 5.37 14.82
N LEU A 144 15.57 5.56 14.14
CA LEU A 144 15.41 5.35 12.71
C LEU A 144 16.30 6.30 11.90
N GLN A 145 16.41 7.56 12.30
CA GLN A 145 17.28 8.53 11.65
C GLN A 145 18.77 8.16 11.81
N LYS A 146 19.18 7.72 13.01
CA LYS A 146 20.54 7.18 13.26
C LYS A 146 20.81 5.93 12.42
N ILE A 147 19.83 5.02 12.28
CA ILE A 147 19.92 3.83 11.43
C ILE A 147 20.09 4.24 9.96
N ASN A 148 19.26 5.15 9.46
CA ASN A 148 19.34 5.64 8.08
C ASN A 148 20.69 6.31 7.79
N LEU A 149 21.17 7.20 8.67
CA LEU A 149 22.49 7.83 8.55
C LEU A 149 23.62 6.79 8.54
N LYS A 150 23.52 5.75 9.38
CA LYS A 150 24.50 4.66 9.40
C LYS A 150 24.48 3.86 8.10
N ILE A 151 23.30 3.57 7.55
CA ILE A 151 23.15 2.87 6.28
C ILE A 151 23.75 3.71 5.14
N GLN A 152 23.43 5.01 5.06
CA GLN A 152 23.94 5.90 4.01
C GLN A 152 25.46 6.08 4.05
N ASN A 153 26.08 6.03 5.23
CA ASN A 153 27.53 6.12 5.39
C ASN A 153 28.27 4.80 5.11
N ASP A 154 27.55 3.68 5.01
CA ASP A 154 28.12 2.37 4.68
C ASP A 154 28.19 2.16 3.16
N GLU A 155 29.03 1.22 2.71
CA GLU A 155 29.04 0.82 1.30
C GLU A 155 27.67 0.20 0.90
N PRO A 156 27.10 0.54 -0.27
CA PRO A 156 25.79 0.06 -0.71
C PRO A 156 25.59 -1.46 -0.66
N LEU A 157 26.65 -2.22 -0.92
CA LEU A 157 26.65 -3.68 -0.97
C LEU A 157 26.92 -4.34 0.38
N LYS A 158 27.19 -3.58 1.44
CA LYS A 158 27.56 -4.14 2.74
C LYS A 158 26.42 -4.97 3.32
N GLY A 159 26.72 -6.23 3.64
CA GLY A 159 25.76 -7.18 4.21
C GLY A 159 24.88 -7.89 3.17
N TRP A 160 24.94 -7.49 1.90
CA TRP A 160 24.23 -8.17 0.83
C TRP A 160 24.99 -9.43 0.38
N ILE A 161 24.26 -10.52 0.19
CA ILE A 161 24.73 -11.75 -0.41
C ILE A 161 24.40 -11.69 -1.89
N GLN A 162 25.42 -11.82 -2.75
CA GLN A 162 25.28 -11.65 -4.19
C GLN A 162 25.25 -12.99 -4.95
N SER A 163 24.40 -13.10 -5.97
CA SER A 163 24.41 -14.24 -6.89
C SER A 163 25.60 -14.21 -7.84
N GLU A 164 25.90 -15.33 -8.47
CA GLU A 164 26.70 -15.26 -9.69
C GLU A 164 25.92 -14.50 -10.79
N PRO A 165 26.58 -13.67 -11.62
CA PRO A 165 25.94 -13.04 -12.76
C PRO A 165 25.50 -14.08 -13.78
N ILE A 166 24.24 -14.00 -14.23
CA ILE A 166 23.72 -14.80 -15.33
C ILE A 166 23.65 -13.90 -16.57
N ASP A 167 24.41 -14.26 -17.61
CA ASP A 167 24.37 -13.60 -18.93
C ASP A 167 23.54 -14.43 -19.91
N ASP A 168 22.57 -13.80 -20.57
CA ASP A 168 21.85 -14.38 -21.70
C ASP A 168 21.47 -13.28 -22.70
N ARG A 169 22.00 -13.38 -23.94
CA ARG A 169 21.66 -12.52 -25.09
C ARG A 169 21.68 -11.02 -24.74
N GLY A 170 22.73 -10.57 -24.04
CA GLY A 170 22.92 -9.18 -23.67
C GLY A 170 22.02 -8.70 -22.52
N SER A 171 21.30 -9.62 -21.87
CA SER A 171 20.72 -9.38 -20.54
C SER A 171 21.61 -9.98 -19.47
N ILE A 172 21.92 -9.21 -18.42
CA ILE A 172 22.65 -9.67 -17.24
C ILE A 172 21.70 -9.63 -16.04
N PHE A 173 21.70 -10.68 -15.24
CA PHE A 173 20.89 -10.80 -14.03
C PHE A 173 21.79 -11.04 -12.82
N VAL A 174 21.61 -10.24 -11.77
CA VAL A 174 22.31 -10.42 -10.49
C VAL A 174 21.30 -10.23 -9.38
N ALA A 175 21.20 -11.21 -8.48
CA ALA A 175 20.38 -11.10 -7.28
C ALA A 175 21.23 -10.75 -6.06
N TYR A 176 20.58 -10.10 -5.10
CA TYR A 176 21.13 -9.66 -3.83
C TYR A 176 20.13 -10.05 -2.74
N ALA A 177 20.58 -10.73 -1.69
CA ALA A 177 19.77 -11.02 -0.51
C ALA A 177 20.33 -10.33 0.73
N TYR A 178 19.45 -9.78 1.57
CA TYR A 178 19.81 -9.17 2.85
C TYR A 178 18.94 -9.77 3.95
N SER A 179 19.60 -10.19 5.04
CA SER A 179 18.93 -10.75 6.21
C SER A 179 18.41 -9.65 7.10
N THR A 180 17.10 -9.61 7.34
CA THR A 180 16.45 -8.72 8.32
C THR A 180 15.06 -9.25 8.62
N ASP A 181 14.57 -9.00 9.82
CA ASP A 181 13.21 -9.28 10.27
C ASP A 181 12.32 -8.03 10.26
N ASN A 182 12.89 -6.88 9.85
CA ASN A 182 12.23 -5.58 9.87
C ASN A 182 12.03 -5.04 8.45
N GLU A 183 10.79 -4.65 8.15
CA GLU A 183 10.41 -4.15 6.83
C GLU A 183 11.05 -2.80 6.51
N GLU A 184 11.08 -1.88 7.47
CA GLU A 184 11.64 -0.55 7.29
C GLU A 184 13.14 -0.62 6.96
N GLU A 185 13.92 -1.44 7.68
CA GLU A 185 15.34 -1.68 7.42
C GLU A 185 15.52 -2.28 6.03
N ALA A 186 14.70 -3.26 5.65
CA ALA A 186 14.79 -3.90 4.34
C ALA A 186 14.63 -2.89 3.19
N LEU A 187 13.63 -2.01 3.29
CA LEU A 187 13.38 -0.97 2.29
C LEU A 187 14.46 0.12 2.30
N MET A 188 14.96 0.53 3.48
CA MET A 188 16.11 1.44 3.57
C MET A 188 17.36 0.85 2.91
N ARG A 189 17.65 -0.43 3.17
CA ARG A 189 18.77 -1.16 2.57
C ARG A 189 18.61 -1.33 1.07
N LEU A 190 17.41 -1.61 0.58
CA LEU A 190 17.10 -1.69 -0.85
C LEU A 190 17.33 -0.34 -1.54
N ASN A 191 16.85 0.76 -0.96
CA ASN A 191 17.06 2.09 -1.50
C ASN A 191 18.54 2.45 -1.54
N HIS A 192 19.29 2.13 -0.49
CA HIS A 192 20.74 2.31 -0.45
C HIS A 192 21.45 1.45 -1.50
N LEU A 193 21.05 0.18 -1.67
CA LEU A 193 21.57 -0.72 -2.71
C LEU A 193 21.42 -0.10 -4.11
N LYS A 194 20.28 0.53 -4.40
CA LYS A 194 20.01 1.21 -5.69
C LYS A 194 20.95 2.41 -5.94
N THR A 195 21.62 2.94 -4.92
CA THR A 195 22.64 3.99 -5.08
C THR A 195 24.00 3.46 -5.56
N ASP A 196 24.23 2.15 -5.53
CA ASP A 196 25.47 1.57 -6.07
C ASP A 196 25.65 1.95 -7.55
N ASN A 197 26.89 2.27 -7.92
CA ASN A 197 27.22 2.72 -9.27
C ASN A 197 26.89 1.70 -10.36
N ARG A 198 26.94 0.40 -10.08
CA ARG A 198 26.61 -0.64 -11.07
C ARG A 198 25.11 -0.87 -11.12
N ILE A 199 24.45 -0.93 -9.95
CA ILE A 199 23.02 -1.23 -9.82
C ILE A 199 22.16 -0.08 -10.33
N SER A 200 22.52 1.17 -10.06
CA SER A 200 21.83 2.36 -10.59
C SER A 200 21.79 2.42 -12.11
N ARG A 201 22.68 1.71 -12.81
CA ARG A 201 22.70 1.58 -14.29
C ARG A 201 21.90 0.40 -14.81
N SER A 202 21.33 -0.43 -13.92
CA SER A 202 20.41 -1.49 -14.32
C SER A 202 19.09 -0.88 -14.79
N ARG A 203 18.33 -1.62 -15.61
CA ARG A 203 17.06 -1.14 -16.15
C ARG A 203 15.89 -1.38 -15.18
N HIS A 204 16.01 -2.46 -14.40
CA HIS A 204 15.00 -2.93 -13.46
C HIS A 204 15.71 -3.53 -12.23
N VAL A 205 15.17 -3.24 -11.04
CA VAL A 205 15.55 -3.80 -9.75
C VAL A 205 14.26 -4.26 -9.05
N MET A 206 13.75 -5.42 -9.47
CA MET A 206 12.62 -6.08 -8.82
C MET A 206 13.02 -6.62 -7.45
N TYR A 207 12.06 -6.71 -6.53
CA TYR A 207 12.31 -7.29 -5.21
C TYR A 207 11.11 -8.07 -4.67
N ALA A 208 11.39 -8.92 -3.70
CA ALA A 208 10.39 -9.57 -2.86
C ALA A 208 10.96 -9.79 -1.46
N TYR A 209 10.12 -9.75 -0.43
CA TYR A 209 10.53 -10.03 0.94
C TYR A 209 9.51 -10.88 1.69
N ARG A 210 9.97 -11.56 2.76
CA ARG A 210 9.12 -12.27 3.71
C ARG A 210 9.67 -12.12 5.12
N PHE A 211 8.94 -11.49 6.03
CA PHE A 211 9.33 -11.25 7.42
C PHE A 211 8.37 -11.91 8.40
N ASN A 212 8.90 -12.53 9.45
CA ASN A 212 8.08 -13.08 10.51
C ASN A 212 7.85 -12.02 11.59
N SER A 213 6.60 -11.57 11.76
CA SER A 213 6.27 -10.64 12.83
C SER A 213 6.29 -11.39 14.17
N GLU A 214 7.29 -11.09 15.02
CA GLU A 214 7.50 -11.74 16.33
C GLU A 214 6.26 -11.71 17.24
N ASN A 215 5.36 -10.73 17.04
CA ASN A 215 4.22 -10.51 17.93
C ASN A 215 2.91 -11.21 17.52
N LYS A 216 2.80 -11.81 16.33
CA LYS A 216 1.50 -12.35 15.83
C LYS A 216 1.56 -13.66 15.06
N GLY A 217 2.75 -14.25 14.85
CA GLY A 217 2.88 -15.46 14.02
C GLY A 217 2.43 -15.27 12.57
N ARG A 218 2.32 -14.01 12.13
CA ARG A 218 1.89 -13.63 10.77
C ARG A 218 3.13 -13.28 9.96
N ILE A 219 3.23 -13.88 8.78
CA ILE A 219 4.27 -13.55 7.80
C ILE A 219 3.80 -12.32 7.03
N VAL A 220 4.60 -11.25 7.08
CA VAL A 220 4.44 -10.06 6.23
C VAL A 220 5.26 -10.30 4.98
N SER A 221 4.69 -10.03 3.81
CA SER A 221 5.37 -10.25 2.53
C SER A 221 4.81 -9.34 1.47
N ASP A 222 5.71 -8.77 0.67
CA ASP A 222 5.37 -7.93 -0.46
C ASP A 222 6.42 -8.09 -1.58
N CYS A 223 6.13 -7.54 -2.76
CA CYS A 223 7.01 -7.55 -3.91
C CYS A 223 6.74 -6.40 -4.89
N ASP A 224 7.76 -6.04 -5.66
CA ASP A 224 7.67 -5.06 -6.75
C ASP A 224 8.36 -5.60 -8.00
N ASP A 225 7.71 -5.40 -9.14
CA ASP A 225 8.22 -5.78 -10.45
C ASP A 225 9.23 -4.76 -11.02
N ASP A 226 9.23 -3.51 -10.56
CA ASP A 226 10.02 -2.39 -11.08
C ASP A 226 10.00 -2.29 -12.63
N GLY A 227 8.82 -2.50 -13.23
CA GLY A 227 8.61 -2.48 -14.68
C GLY A 227 8.95 -3.79 -15.41
N GLU A 228 9.54 -4.78 -14.73
CA GLU A 228 9.72 -6.15 -15.24
C GLU A 228 8.46 -6.99 -14.90
N THR A 229 7.37 -6.75 -15.62
CA THR A 229 6.02 -7.28 -15.30
C THR A 229 6.03 -8.77 -14.92
N ALA A 230 5.41 -9.08 -13.78
CA ALA A 230 5.29 -10.37 -13.12
C ALA A 230 6.58 -10.98 -12.55
N ALA A 231 7.69 -10.25 -12.45
CA ALA A 231 8.93 -10.75 -11.85
C ALA A 231 8.88 -10.82 -10.31
N GLY A 232 8.41 -9.77 -9.64
CA GLY A 232 8.33 -9.67 -8.19
C GLY A 232 7.43 -10.74 -7.58
N SER A 233 6.22 -10.93 -8.13
CA SER A 233 5.30 -12.00 -7.67
C SER A 233 5.89 -13.40 -7.83
N ARG A 234 6.68 -13.65 -8.89
CA ARG A 234 7.38 -14.94 -9.09
C ARG A 234 8.53 -15.13 -8.09
N MET A 235 9.28 -14.07 -7.78
CA MET A 235 10.30 -14.09 -6.74
C MET A 235 9.68 -14.37 -5.37
N LEU A 236 8.57 -13.70 -5.03
CA LEU A 236 7.85 -13.93 -3.77
C LEU A 236 7.32 -15.37 -3.66
N HIS A 237 6.77 -15.90 -4.76
CA HIS A 237 6.36 -17.29 -4.82
C HIS A 237 7.53 -18.25 -4.58
N LEU A 238 8.70 -17.98 -5.17
CA LEU A 238 9.91 -18.77 -4.95
C LEU A 238 10.37 -18.72 -3.48
N LEU A 239 10.39 -17.54 -2.85
CA LEU A 239 10.70 -17.40 -1.42
C LEU A 239 9.76 -18.24 -0.56
N THR A 240 8.47 -18.23 -0.88
CA THR A 240 7.45 -19.03 -0.21
C THR A 240 7.72 -20.53 -0.38
N LEU A 241 8.01 -20.99 -1.60
CA LEU A 241 8.33 -22.39 -1.87
C LEU A 241 9.60 -22.88 -1.15
N MET A 242 10.58 -22.01 -0.97
CA MET A 242 11.85 -22.32 -0.27
C MET A 242 11.73 -22.15 1.25
N ASP A 243 10.59 -21.69 1.74
CA ASP A 243 10.37 -21.23 3.12
C ASP A 243 11.47 -20.28 3.61
N ALA A 244 11.86 -19.36 2.71
CA ALA A 244 12.79 -18.29 3.04
C ALA A 244 12.04 -17.19 3.80
N GLN A 245 12.49 -16.89 5.01
CA GLN A 245 11.90 -15.92 5.94
C GLN A 245 13.02 -15.02 6.48
N ASN A 246 12.65 -13.84 6.97
CA ASN A 246 13.56 -12.82 7.49
C ASN A 246 14.62 -12.42 6.45
N VAL A 247 14.17 -12.24 5.21
CA VAL A 247 15.02 -11.90 4.07
C VAL A 247 14.28 -11.04 3.05
N ILE A 248 14.97 -10.02 2.55
CA ILE A 248 14.63 -9.32 1.30
C ILE A 248 15.56 -9.79 0.20
N VAL A 249 15.01 -10.04 -0.99
CA VAL A 249 15.79 -10.37 -2.19
C VAL A 249 15.46 -9.37 -3.30
N ALA A 250 16.49 -8.70 -3.81
CA ALA A 250 16.41 -7.84 -4.98
C ALA A 250 17.12 -8.51 -6.15
N CYS A 251 16.57 -8.42 -7.36
CA CYS A 251 17.23 -8.87 -8.57
C CYS A 251 17.37 -7.69 -9.52
N ALA A 252 18.61 -7.35 -9.88
CA ALA A 252 18.90 -6.32 -10.86
C ALA A 252 19.04 -6.94 -12.25
N ARG A 253 18.49 -6.27 -13.27
CA ARG A 253 18.59 -6.65 -14.67
C ARG A 253 19.19 -5.52 -15.50
N TRP A 254 20.30 -5.79 -16.19
CA TRP A 254 20.81 -4.94 -17.27
C TRP A 254 20.38 -5.56 -18.59
N PHE A 255 19.78 -4.78 -19.49
CA PHE A 255 19.31 -5.26 -20.80
C PHE A 255 19.60 -4.21 -21.87
N THR A 256 20.11 -4.66 -23.02
CA THR A 256 20.60 -3.79 -24.11
C THR A 256 19.66 -3.68 -25.31
N GLY A 257 18.42 -4.18 -25.23
CA GLY A 257 17.43 -4.07 -26.31
C GLY A 257 16.88 -5.40 -26.86
N THR A 258 17.50 -6.54 -26.54
CA THR A 258 17.04 -7.87 -27.04
C THR A 258 16.05 -8.55 -26.09
N HIS A 259 14.79 -8.66 -26.50
CA HIS A 259 13.76 -9.30 -25.68
C HIS A 259 13.95 -10.82 -25.64
N ILE A 260 14.42 -11.35 -24.51
CA ILE A 260 14.62 -12.79 -24.31
C ILE A 260 13.33 -13.54 -23.90
N GLY A 261 12.18 -12.87 -23.96
CA GLY A 261 10.87 -13.49 -23.72
C GLY A 261 10.77 -14.11 -22.31
N PRO A 262 10.11 -15.27 -22.17
CA PRO A 262 9.94 -15.93 -20.88
C PRO A 262 11.23 -16.39 -20.19
N ASP A 263 12.35 -16.52 -20.92
CA ASP A 263 13.61 -17.00 -20.35
C ASP A 263 14.17 -16.06 -19.28
N ARG A 264 13.86 -14.75 -19.36
CA ARG A 264 14.21 -13.79 -18.29
C ARG A 264 13.70 -14.24 -16.92
N PHE A 265 12.49 -14.79 -16.84
CA PHE A 265 11.92 -15.24 -15.58
C PHE A 265 12.65 -16.46 -15.03
N LYS A 266 13.20 -17.32 -15.90
CA LYS A 266 14.04 -18.44 -15.48
C LYS A 266 15.33 -17.93 -14.84
N HIS A 267 15.96 -16.92 -15.44
CA HIS A 267 17.19 -16.31 -14.92
C HIS A 267 16.97 -15.56 -13.61
N ILE A 268 15.90 -14.76 -13.53
CA ILE A 268 15.50 -14.05 -12.30
C ILE A 268 15.30 -15.05 -11.15
N ASN A 269 14.52 -16.10 -11.39
CA ASN A 269 14.28 -17.13 -10.38
C ASN A 269 15.56 -17.91 -10.03
N SER A 270 16.45 -18.14 -11.00
CA SER A 270 17.72 -18.83 -10.77
C SER A 270 18.68 -18.00 -9.92
N ALA A 271 18.84 -16.72 -10.23
CA ALA A 271 19.65 -15.78 -9.45
C ALA A 271 19.08 -15.61 -8.03
N THR A 272 17.76 -15.45 -7.91
CA THR A 272 17.05 -15.37 -6.61
C THR A 272 17.28 -16.64 -5.78
N ARG A 273 17.18 -17.83 -6.40
CA ARG A 273 17.46 -19.10 -5.73
C ARG A 273 18.90 -19.17 -5.24
N ASP A 274 19.86 -18.73 -6.06
CA ASP A 274 21.29 -18.77 -5.74
C ASP A 274 21.59 -18.00 -4.44
N VAL A 275 21.10 -16.77 -4.29
CA VAL A 275 21.31 -15.98 -3.07
C VAL A 275 20.61 -16.56 -1.83
N ILE A 276 19.44 -17.18 -2.00
CA ILE A 276 18.74 -17.86 -0.90
C ILE A 276 19.57 -19.03 -0.37
N ILE A 277 20.17 -19.81 -1.28
CA ILE A 277 21.03 -20.96 -0.95
C ILE A 277 22.34 -20.47 -0.35
N LYS A 278 23.04 -19.53 -1.00
CA LYS A 278 24.30 -18.94 -0.53
C LYS A 278 24.14 -18.33 0.87
N GLY A 279 23.01 -17.69 1.13
CA GLY A 279 22.67 -17.12 2.43
C GLY A 279 22.10 -18.09 3.46
N ASN A 280 21.95 -19.38 3.12
CA ASN A 280 21.32 -20.39 3.97
C ASN A 280 19.93 -19.97 4.49
N PHE A 281 19.17 -19.20 3.72
CA PHE A 281 17.83 -18.72 4.11
C PHE A 281 16.74 -19.82 3.94
N SER A 282 17.07 -20.93 3.29
CA SER A 282 16.14 -22.05 3.05
C SER A 282 16.12 -23.05 4.22
N LYS A 283 14.97 -23.22 4.88
CA LYS A 283 14.78 -24.28 5.90
C LYS A 283 14.79 -25.69 5.31
N LYS A 284 14.48 -25.84 4.01
CA LYS A 284 14.50 -27.14 3.30
C LYS A 284 15.92 -27.71 3.15
N GLU A 285 16.95 -26.87 3.10
CA GLU A 285 18.34 -27.34 3.04
C GLU A 285 18.95 -27.58 4.42
N ALA A 286 18.54 -26.82 5.44
CA ALA A 286 18.97 -27.05 6.83
C ALA A 286 18.58 -28.46 7.32
N THR A 287 17.38 -28.92 6.94
CA THR A 287 16.89 -30.29 7.24
C THR A 287 17.59 -31.38 6.41
N ALA A 288 17.95 -31.10 5.15
CA ALA A 288 18.74 -32.03 4.32
C ALA A 288 20.17 -32.23 4.85
N LYS A 289 20.87 -31.15 5.23
CA LYS A 289 22.22 -31.21 5.84
C LYS A 289 22.21 -31.87 7.23
N ALA A 290 21.15 -31.65 8.03
CA ALA A 290 20.97 -32.32 9.32
C ALA A 290 20.79 -33.86 9.19
N ASN A 291 20.08 -34.30 8.15
CA ASN A 291 19.88 -35.73 7.86
C ASN A 291 21.14 -36.42 7.28
N GLU A 292 22.01 -35.69 6.59
CA GLU A 292 23.30 -36.21 6.10
C GLU A 292 24.33 -36.38 7.22
N SER A 293 24.39 -35.43 8.16
CA SER A 293 25.31 -35.47 9.31
C SER A 293 24.95 -36.57 10.33
N THR A 294 23.66 -36.89 10.50
CA THR A 294 23.21 -38.03 11.31
C THR A 294 23.49 -39.39 10.67
N LYS A 295 23.51 -39.48 9.33
CA LYS A 295 23.96 -40.70 8.61
C LYS A 295 25.46 -40.96 8.73
N LYS A 296 26.30 -39.91 8.78
CA LYS A 296 27.76 -40.05 9.00
C LYS A 296 28.14 -40.44 10.43
N LYS A 297 27.32 -40.15 11.44
CA LYS A 297 27.55 -40.57 12.84
C LYS A 297 27.10 -42.00 13.16
N LYS A 298 26.37 -42.66 12.25
CA LYS A 298 25.91 -44.06 12.38
C LYS A 298 26.73 -45.06 11.55
N LYS A 299 27.88 -44.64 11.03
CA LYS A 299 28.79 -45.48 10.26
C LYS A 299 30.15 -45.55 10.94
#